data_AF-A0A8D9E8X0-F1
#
_entry.id   AF-A0A8D9E8X0-F1
#
_cell.length_a   1.000
_cell.length_b   1.000
_cell.length_c   1.000
_cell.angle_alpha   90.00
_cell.angle_beta   90.00
_cell.angle_gamma   90.00
#
_symmetry.space_group_name_H-M   'P 1'
#
loop_
_entity.id
_entity.type
_entity.pdbx_description
1 polymer ?
#
loop_
_entity_poly.entity_id
_entity_poly.type
_entity_poly.pdbx_seq_one_letter_code
_entity_poly.pdbx_strand_id
1 'polypeptide(L)'
;MRIGNKGTKRTLDTSSPLSIFKSFMTEEIVSIIIRETNSKAEKTLIEQNKTWTRVTETELYAYFGLLLAAGRNHANLLHTKELWQTSSDPVFRATMSFQRFCGQSVDLSGLTNYSA
;
A
#
# COMPACT_ATOMS: atom_id res chain seq x y z
N MET A 1 -24.77 -35.17 22.89
CA MET A 1 -24.76 -33.89 22.14
C MET A 1 -23.38 -33.27 22.30
N ARG A 2 -22.49 -33.44 21.32
CA ARG A 2 -21.10 -32.92 21.39
C ARG A 2 -21.11 -31.49 20.86
N ILE A 3 -20.71 -30.56 21.73
CA ILE A 3 -20.58 -29.14 21.40
C ILE A 3 -19.42 -29.02 20.42
N GLY A 4 -19.72 -28.63 19.18
CA GLY A 4 -18.71 -28.44 18.13
C GLY A 4 -17.72 -27.36 18.54
N ASN A 5 -16.48 -27.76 18.77
CA ASN A 5 -15.36 -26.87 18.98
C ASN A 5 -15.16 -26.03 17.70
N LYS A 6 -15.58 -24.77 17.71
CA LYS A 6 -15.27 -23.81 16.64
C LYS A 6 -13.81 -23.37 16.79
N GLY A 7 -12.90 -24.30 16.54
CA GLY A 7 -11.50 -24.01 16.40
C GLY A 7 -11.27 -23.25 15.11
N THR A 8 -11.13 -21.93 15.19
CA THR A 8 -10.50 -21.15 14.13
C THR A 8 -9.07 -21.67 14.00
N LYS A 9 -8.80 -22.44 12.94
CA LYS A 9 -7.48 -23.02 12.68
C LYS A 9 -6.50 -21.89 12.32
N ARG A 10 -5.32 -21.94 12.98
CA ARG A 10 -4.17 -21.02 12.99
C ARG A 10 -4.28 -19.91 14.04
N THR A 11 -3.52 -20.11 15.12
CA THR A 11 -3.03 -19.08 16.02
C THR A 11 -2.20 -18.08 15.22
N LEU A 12 -2.87 -17.16 14.51
CA LEU A 12 -2.26 -15.86 14.23
C LEU A 12 -1.98 -15.25 15.59
N ASP A 13 -0.71 -14.99 15.88
CA ASP A 13 -0.34 -14.25 17.08
C ASP A 13 -0.90 -12.83 16.93
N THR A 14 -2.15 -12.63 17.36
CA THR A 14 -2.89 -11.35 17.27
C THR A 14 -2.40 -10.33 18.30
N SER A 15 -1.26 -10.58 18.96
CA SER A 15 -0.68 -9.70 19.97
C SER A 15 -0.09 -8.41 19.39
N SER A 16 0.13 -8.33 18.07
CA SER A 16 0.69 -7.15 17.40
C SER A 16 -0.27 -6.50 16.39
N PRO A 17 -0.32 -5.16 16.29
CA PRO A 17 -1.08 -4.49 15.23
C PRO A 17 -0.68 -4.92 13.82
N LEU A 18 0.60 -5.26 13.61
CA LEU A 18 1.13 -5.70 12.31
C LEU A 18 0.58 -7.07 11.91
N SER A 19 0.51 -8.03 12.84
CA SER A 19 -0.02 -9.37 12.55
C SER A 19 -1.53 -9.33 12.27
N ILE A 20 -2.27 -8.47 12.96
CA ILE A 20 -3.68 -8.20 12.65
C ILE A 20 -3.80 -7.61 11.24
N PHE A 21 -3.01 -6.59 10.89
CA PHE A 21 -3.05 -5.99 9.56
C PHE A 21 -2.74 -7.00 8.45
N LYS A 22 -1.70 -7.83 8.63
CA LYS A 22 -1.36 -8.92 7.69
C LYS A 22 -2.42 -10.01 7.58
N SER A 23 -3.33 -10.11 8.55
CA SER A 23 -4.47 -11.02 8.46
C SER A 23 -5.51 -10.53 7.44
N PHE A 24 -5.63 -9.22 7.23
CA PHE A 24 -6.46 -8.63 6.17
C PHE A 24 -5.72 -8.57 4.83
N MET A 25 -4.42 -8.27 4.88
CA MET A 25 -3.54 -8.19 3.70
C MET A 25 -2.78 -9.51 3.53
N THR A 26 -3.49 -10.54 3.07
CA THR A 26 -2.90 -11.87 2.83
C THR A 26 -1.79 -11.81 1.78
N GLU A 27 -0.89 -12.79 1.81
CA GLU A 27 0.20 -12.92 0.83
C GLU A 27 -0.32 -12.93 -0.62
N GLU A 28 -1.50 -13.53 -0.85
CA GLU A 28 -2.15 -13.54 -2.15
C GLU A 28 -2.59 -12.14 -2.61
N ILE A 29 -3.25 -11.39 -1.73
CA ILE A 29 -3.67 -10.00 -2.03
C ILE A 29 -2.45 -9.14 -2.32
N VAL A 30 -1.42 -9.23 -1.48
CA VAL A 30 -0.16 -8.51 -1.65
C VAL A 30 0.51 -8.85 -2.99
N SER A 31 0.59 -10.13 -3.33
CA SER A 31 1.16 -10.61 -4.60
C SER A 31 0.40 -10.08 -5.81
N ILE A 32 -0.94 -10.11 -5.77
CA ILE A 32 -1.79 -9.56 -6.85
C ILE A 32 -1.53 -8.05 -7.01
N ILE A 33 -1.54 -7.29 -5.93
CA ILE A 33 -1.31 -5.83 -5.98
C ILE A 33 0.05 -5.53 -6.59
N ILE A 34 1.12 -6.20 -6.14
CA ILE A 34 2.48 -6.02 -6.66
C ILE A 34 2.53 -6.34 -8.16
N ARG A 35 1.93 -7.47 -8.56
CA ARG A 35 1.93 -7.91 -9.97
C ARG A 35 1.22 -6.91 -10.87
N GLU A 36 0.00 -6.52 -10.51
CA GLU A 36 -0.80 -5.61 -11.33
C GLU A 36 -0.21 -4.20 -11.36
N THR A 37 0.31 -3.71 -10.22
CA THR A 37 0.99 -2.40 -10.15
C THR A 37 2.21 -2.37 -11.06
N ASN A 38 3.05 -3.40 -11.00
CA ASN A 38 4.24 -3.49 -11.86
C ASN A 38 3.86 -3.65 -13.34
N SER A 39 2.86 -4.47 -13.66
CA SER A 39 2.34 -4.67 -15.02
C SER A 39 1.82 -3.36 -15.62
N LYS A 40 1.07 -2.59 -14.84
CA LYS A 40 0.53 -1.30 -15.29
C LYS A 40 1.63 -0.26 -15.48
N ALA A 41 2.52 -0.12 -14.51
CA ALA A 41 3.61 0.84 -14.55
C ALA A 41 4.59 0.55 -15.70
N GLU A 42 4.91 -0.73 -15.95
CA GLU A 42 5.74 -1.12 -17.09
C GLU A 42 5.08 -0.70 -18.41
N LYS A 43 3.79 -0.98 -18.61
CA LYS A 43 3.07 -0.56 -19.82
C LYS A 43 3.10 0.96 -20.01
N THR A 44 2.75 1.72 -18.98
CA THR A 44 2.65 3.18 -19.07
C THR A 44 4.01 3.88 -19.17
N LEU A 45 5.08 3.32 -18.59
CA LEU A 45 6.41 3.93 -18.63
C LEU A 45 7.25 3.53 -19.84
N ILE A 46 7.02 2.34 -20.41
CA ILE A 46 7.57 1.96 -21.72
C ILE A 46 7.10 2.96 -22.78
N GLU A 47 5.82 3.34 -22.78
CA GLU A 47 5.26 4.36 -23.68
C GLU A 47 5.93 5.75 -23.50
N GLN A 48 6.51 6.02 -22.34
CA GLN A 48 7.18 7.29 -22.00
C GLN A 48 8.71 7.19 -22.04
N ASN A 49 9.27 6.07 -22.52
CA ASN A 49 10.71 5.79 -22.54
C ASN A 49 11.40 5.98 -21.17
N LYS A 50 10.70 5.63 -20.08
CA LYS A 50 11.17 5.69 -18.70
C LYS A 50 11.35 4.29 -18.12
N THR A 51 12.33 4.13 -17.24
CA THR A 51 12.56 2.86 -16.54
C THR A 51 11.72 2.78 -15.27
N TRP A 52 10.90 1.72 -15.16
CA TRP A 52 10.17 1.41 -13.92
C TRP A 52 11.03 0.56 -12.99
N THR A 53 11.07 0.93 -11.71
CA THR A 53 11.61 0.06 -10.65
C THR A 53 10.46 -0.76 -10.07
N ARG A 54 10.56 -2.10 -10.11
CA ARG A 54 9.51 -2.97 -9.57
C ARG A 54 9.24 -2.68 -8.09
N VAL A 55 7.96 -2.66 -7.73
CA VAL A 55 7.50 -2.56 -6.34
C VAL A 55 7.82 -3.86 -5.61
N THR A 56 8.37 -3.75 -4.41
CA THR A 56 8.62 -4.88 -3.49
C THR A 56 7.54 -4.97 -2.42
N GLU A 57 7.44 -6.11 -1.75
CA GLU A 57 6.53 -6.29 -0.61
C GLU A 57 6.78 -5.26 0.50
N THR A 58 8.05 -5.05 0.87
CA THR A 58 8.44 -4.04 1.86
C THR A 58 7.99 -2.64 1.44
N GLU A 59 8.14 -2.31 0.17
CA GLU A 59 7.74 -1.02 -0.37
C GLU A 59 6.21 -0.84 -0.36
N LEU A 60 5.46 -1.90 -0.64
CA LEU A 60 4.00 -1.88 -0.56
C LEU A 60 3.51 -1.70 0.88
N TYR A 61 4.11 -2.40 1.86
CA TYR A 61 3.76 -2.19 3.27
C TYR A 61 4.15 -0.79 3.76
N ALA A 62 5.28 -0.26 3.29
CA ALA A 62 5.68 1.12 3.55
C ALA A 62 4.64 2.12 3.00
N TYR A 63 4.13 1.88 1.79
CA TYR A 63 3.04 2.66 1.20
C TYR A 63 1.76 2.63 2.05
N PHE A 64 1.33 1.44 2.50
CA PHE A 64 0.18 1.33 3.40
C PHE A 64 0.40 2.03 4.75
N GLY A 65 1.61 1.93 5.31
CA GLY A 65 1.96 2.65 6.53
C GLY A 65 1.80 4.17 6.38
N LEU A 66 2.17 4.71 5.22
CA LEU A 66 1.98 6.13 4.91
C LEU A 66 0.52 6.51 4.74
N LEU A 67 -0.30 5.66 4.11
CA LEU A 67 -1.75 5.87 4.02
C LEU A 67 -2.40 5.88 5.40
N LEU A 68 -2.00 4.97 6.29
CA LEU A 68 -2.49 4.95 7.68
C LEU A 68 -2.04 6.19 8.46
N ALA A 69 -0.79 6.63 8.29
CA ALA A 69 -0.27 7.86 8.90
C ALA A 69 -1.00 9.11 8.39
N ALA A 70 -1.28 9.18 7.09
CA ALA A 70 -2.06 10.26 6.48
C ALA A 70 -3.50 10.29 7.02
N GLY A 71 -4.14 9.11 7.12
CA GLY A 71 -5.47 8.97 7.69
C GLY A 71 -5.55 9.42 9.15
N ARG A 72 -4.54 9.08 9.96
CA ARG A 72 -4.43 9.53 11.36
C ARG A 72 -4.34 11.05 11.47
N ASN A 73 -3.59 11.69 10.58
CA ASN A 73 -3.37 13.13 10.61
C ASN A 73 -4.56 13.93 10.02
N HIS A 74 -5.70 13.28 9.73
CA HIS A 74 -6.85 13.85 9.01
C HIS A 74 -6.44 14.56 7.71
N ALA A 75 -5.31 14.14 7.13
CA ALA A 75 -4.69 14.78 5.98
C ALA A 75 -5.31 14.36 4.65
N ASN A 76 -6.46 13.68 4.69
CA ASN A 76 -7.21 13.25 3.51
C ASN A 76 -7.68 14.44 2.63
N LEU A 77 -7.63 15.67 3.16
CA LEU A 77 -7.96 16.92 2.48
C LEU A 77 -6.72 17.79 2.17
N LEU A 78 -5.54 17.42 2.69
CA LEU A 78 -4.30 18.15 2.43
C LEU A 78 -3.74 17.71 1.08
N HIS A 79 -3.18 18.66 0.34
CA HIS A 79 -2.56 18.34 -0.93
C HIS A 79 -1.37 17.42 -0.66
N THR A 80 -1.21 16.31 -1.39
CA THR A 80 -0.17 15.29 -1.11
C THR A 80 1.25 15.88 -1.00
N LYS A 81 1.49 17.02 -1.67
CA LYS A 81 2.75 17.79 -1.56
C LYS A 81 3.01 18.33 -0.16
N GLU A 82 1.97 18.69 0.59
CA GLU A 82 2.06 19.24 1.95
C GLU A 82 2.55 18.17 2.93
N LEU A 83 2.13 16.92 2.77
CA LEU A 83 2.63 15.80 3.58
C LEU A 83 4.13 15.55 3.44
N TRP A 84 4.72 15.89 2.29
CA TRP A 84 6.15 15.74 2.02
C TRP A 84 6.96 17.04 2.21
N GLN A 85 6.38 18.10 2.77
CA GLN A 85 7.14 19.31 3.15
C GLN A 85 8.04 19.06 4.35
N THR A 86 9.13 19.82 4.47
CA THR A 86 10.08 19.74 5.58
C THR A 86 9.45 20.02 6.95
N SER A 87 8.40 20.84 6.98
CA SER A 87 7.59 21.18 8.16
C SER A 87 6.65 20.05 8.60
N SER A 88 6.36 19.08 7.73
CA SER A 88 5.47 17.96 8.00
C SER A 88 6.21 16.78 8.64
N ASP A 89 5.43 15.82 9.17
CA ASP A 89 5.93 14.65 9.86
C ASP A 89 7.06 13.97 9.05
N PRO A 90 8.27 13.83 9.61
CA PRO A 90 9.41 13.27 8.89
C PRO A 90 9.17 11.83 8.41
N VAL A 91 8.18 11.11 8.97
CA VAL A 91 7.83 9.75 8.57
C VAL A 91 7.56 9.62 7.07
N PHE A 92 6.95 10.63 6.44
CA PHE A 92 6.61 10.59 5.02
C PHE A 92 7.87 10.58 4.14
N ARG A 93 8.82 11.49 4.41
CA ARG A 93 10.07 11.61 3.65
C ARG A 93 11.07 10.50 3.98
N ALA A 94 11.06 10.02 5.23
CA ALA A 94 11.94 8.93 5.66
C ALA A 94 11.54 7.58 5.05
N THR A 95 10.25 7.39 4.75
CA THR A 95 9.72 6.10 4.26
C THR A 95 9.83 5.97 2.74
N MET A 96 9.43 6.98 1.97
CA MET A 96 9.62 6.99 0.51
C MET A 96 9.66 8.40 -0.07
N SER A 97 10.24 8.54 -1.26
CA SER A 97 10.24 9.83 -1.95
C SER A 97 8.84 10.19 -2.46
N PHE A 98 8.54 11.49 -2.53
CA PHE A 98 7.27 12.01 -3.04
C PHE A 98 6.99 11.52 -4.47
N GLN A 99 8.01 11.50 -5.33
CA GLN A 99 7.88 11.02 -6.71
C GLN A 99 7.50 9.54 -6.77
N ARG A 100 8.04 8.71 -5.88
CA ARG A 100 7.70 7.29 -5.81
C ARG A 100 6.29 7.06 -5.30
N PHE A 101 5.87 7.82 -4.28
CA PHE A 101 4.50 7.81 -3.77
C PHE A 101 3.49 8.22 -4.86
N CYS A 102 3.73 9.32 -5.56
CA CYS A 102 2.85 9.77 -6.64
C CYS A 102 2.81 8.81 -7.83
N GLY A 103 3.95 8.20 -8.20
CA GLY A 103 3.97 7.17 -9.24
C GLY A 103 3.04 5.99 -8.90
N GLN A 104 3.18 5.43 -7.70
CA GLN A 104 2.32 4.33 -7.24
C GLN A 104 0.85 4.76 -7.10
N SER A 105 0.58 5.95 -6.57
CA SER A 105 -0.78 6.50 -6.42
C SER A 105 -1.50 6.66 -7.77
N VAL A 106 -0.80 7.14 -8.79
CA VAL A 106 -1.37 7.30 -10.14
C VAL A 106 -1.65 5.94 -10.78
N ASP A 107 -0.76 4.96 -10.63
CA ASP A 107 -0.96 3.62 -11.20
C ASP A 107 -2.09 2.84 -10.49
N LEU A 108 -2.23 2.98 -9.16
CA LEU A 108 -3.33 2.38 -8.41
C LEU A 108 -4.69 3.01 -8.74
N SER A 109 -4.75 4.32 -9.04
CA SER A 109 -5.98 4.97 -9.51
C SER A 109 -6.42 4.51 -10.91
N GLY A 110 -5.49 4.00 -11.72
CA GLY A 110 -5.80 3.38 -13.00
C GLY A 110 -6.55 2.04 -12.90
N LEU A 111 -6.60 1.43 -11.70
CA LEU A 111 -7.34 0.19 -11.45
C LEU A 111 -8.84 0.42 -11.17
N THR A 112 -9.27 1.65 -10.87
CA THR A 112 -10.68 1.98 -10.62
C THR A 112 -11.46 2.38 -11.86
N ASN A 113 -10.78 2.54 -13.00
CA ASN A 113 -11.41 2.95 -14.26
C ASN A 113 -11.85 1.77 -15.16
N TYR A 114 -11.96 0.57 -14.58
CA TYR A 114 -12.64 -0.58 -15.20
C TYR A 114 -13.95 -0.88 -14.46
N SER A 115 -14.90 0.05 -14.52
CA SER A 115 -16.31 -0.24 -14.27
C SER A 115 -17.18 0.91 -14.79
N ALA A 116 -17.56 0.81 -16.07
CA ALA A 116 -18.86 1.13 -16.66
C ALA A 116 -18.71 1.16 -18.19
#